data_AF-A0A259S3A8-F1
#
_entry.id   AF-A0A259S3A8-F1
#
_cell.length_a   1.000
_cell.length_b   1.000
_cell.length_c   1.000
_cell.angle_alpha   90.00
_cell.angle_beta   90.00
_cell.angle_gamma   90.00
#
_symmetry.space_group_name_H-M   'P 1'
#
loop_
_entity.id
_entity.type
_entity.pdbx_description
1 polymer ?
#
loop_
_entity_poly.entity_id
_entity_poly.type
_entity_poly.pdbx_seq_one_letter_code
_entity_poly.pdbx_strand_id
1 'polypeptide(L)'
;MDPDPRIPADRAGSLTEEDAMMTDAAAQITREQCEEADRNDPLAGLRDRFALPEGIVYLDGNSLGALPGDAVARAADVVSREWGADLIGSWNKNHWFALPLRIGEKIGRLIGGGAGECVATDTTSVNVFKAVSAAIRLQQQDAPARRVIVSERENFPTDLYIVEGLMALLDRGYSLRLIDAPDDLDAALDEDVAVVLLTQVNYRTGHLWDMAGATGRIHAAGALAVWDLCHSVGAVPVA
;
A
#
# COMPACT_ATOMS: atom_id res chain seq x y z
N MET A 1 -29.67 -11.07 7.92
CA MET A 1 -28.21 -10.97 7.87
C MET A 1 -27.75 -10.81 9.29
N ASP A 2 -27.14 -11.85 9.84
CA ASP A 2 -26.61 -11.88 11.20
C ASP A 2 -25.24 -11.18 11.19
N PRO A 3 -24.95 -10.21 12.08
CA PRO A 3 -23.66 -9.53 12.09
C PRO A 3 -22.50 -10.48 12.42
N ASP A 4 -21.37 -10.27 11.76
CA ASP A 4 -20.14 -11.04 11.92
C ASP A 4 -19.59 -10.92 13.36
N PRO A 5 -19.41 -12.03 14.10
CA PRO A 5 -18.95 -12.02 15.49
C PRO A 5 -17.49 -11.57 15.68
N ARG A 6 -16.79 -11.16 14.61
CA ARG A 6 -15.38 -10.70 14.64
C ARG A 6 -15.20 -9.18 14.79
N ILE A 7 -16.28 -8.41 14.96
CA ILE A 7 -16.22 -6.96 15.19
C ILE A 7 -16.41 -6.66 16.69
N PRO A 8 -15.37 -6.26 17.44
CA PRO A 8 -15.54 -5.79 18.80
C PRO A 8 -16.30 -4.45 18.82
N ALA A 9 -17.17 -4.26 19.81
CA ALA A 9 -17.79 -2.96 20.07
C ALA A 9 -16.75 -1.98 20.65
N ASP A 10 -16.73 -0.75 20.11
CA ASP A 10 -15.89 0.35 20.58
C ASP A 10 -16.05 0.57 22.09
N ARG A 11 -14.94 0.49 22.82
CA ARG A 11 -14.86 1.02 24.19
C ARG A 11 -14.26 2.41 24.14
N ALA A 12 -15.11 3.40 23.85
CA ALA A 12 -14.78 4.79 24.12
C ALA A 12 -14.76 5.02 25.64
N GLY A 13 -13.60 5.35 26.19
CA GLY A 13 -13.49 5.88 27.55
C GLY A 13 -14.19 7.24 27.64
N SER A 14 -15.03 7.41 28.66
CA SER A 14 -15.76 8.65 28.94
C SER A 14 -14.78 9.76 29.36
N LEU A 15 -14.50 10.71 28.47
CA LEU A 15 -13.90 12.00 28.82
C LEU A 15 -14.92 12.86 29.58
N THR A 16 -14.50 13.54 30.65
CA THR A 16 -15.37 14.46 31.41
C THR A 16 -15.53 15.78 30.67
N GLU A 17 -16.66 16.47 30.86
CA GLU A 17 -16.97 17.75 30.20
C GLU A 17 -15.93 18.86 30.48
N GLU A 18 -15.19 18.78 31.59
CA GLU A 18 -14.12 19.72 31.94
C GLU A 18 -12.83 19.52 31.10
N ASP A 19 -12.51 18.28 30.70
CA ASP A 19 -11.37 18.00 29.80
C ASP A 19 -11.68 18.43 28.35
N ALA A 20 -12.97 18.41 27.97
CA ALA A 20 -13.45 18.90 26.68
C ALA A 20 -13.41 20.44 26.56
N MET A 21 -13.56 21.17 27.67
CA MET A 21 -13.54 22.65 27.66
C MET A 21 -12.13 23.26 27.71
N MET A 22 -11.12 22.53 28.24
CA MET A 22 -9.74 23.01 28.33
C MET A 22 -8.89 22.77 27.06
N THR A 23 -9.42 22.02 26.10
CA THR A 23 -8.77 21.76 24.79
C THR A 23 -9.25 22.70 23.68
N ASP A 24 -10.24 23.55 23.93
CA ASP A 24 -10.93 24.42 22.96
C ASP A 24 -10.21 25.77 22.69
N ALA A 25 -8.91 25.84 22.94
CA ALA A 25 -8.06 26.97 22.56
C ALA A 25 -6.91 26.57 21.63
N ALA A 26 -7.01 25.41 20.97
CA ALA A 26 -6.31 25.21 19.71
C ALA A 26 -6.89 26.22 18.71
N ALA A 27 -6.09 27.21 18.29
CA ALA A 27 -6.54 28.28 17.40
C ALA A 27 -7.39 27.72 16.26
N GLN A 28 -8.69 28.03 16.29
CA GLN A 28 -9.65 27.54 15.30
C GLN A 28 -9.21 28.06 13.93
N ILE A 29 -8.88 27.14 13.02
CA ILE A 29 -8.42 27.51 11.67
C ILE A 29 -9.56 28.28 10.97
N THR A 30 -9.31 29.54 10.62
CA THR A 30 -10.31 30.37 9.94
C THR A 30 -10.31 30.13 8.44
N ARG A 31 -11.42 30.49 7.79
CA ARG A 31 -11.52 30.45 6.33
C ARG A 31 -10.45 31.33 5.66
N GLU A 32 -10.17 32.51 6.20
CA GLU A 32 -9.13 33.38 5.61
C GLU A 32 -7.74 32.75 5.68
N GLN A 33 -7.46 31.99 6.74
CA GLN A 33 -6.20 31.25 6.88
C GLN A 33 -6.07 30.14 5.83
N CYS A 34 -7.15 29.40 5.55
CA CYS A 34 -7.16 28.41 4.47
C CYS A 34 -6.97 29.06 3.09
N GLU A 35 -7.68 30.16 2.80
CA GLU A 35 -7.54 30.88 1.53
C GLU A 35 -6.14 31.48 1.35
N GLU A 36 -5.48 31.89 2.43
CA GLU A 36 -4.08 32.34 2.41
C GLU A 36 -3.11 31.18 2.20
N ALA A 37 -3.38 30.01 2.78
CA ALA A 37 -2.62 28.80 2.50
C ALA A 37 -2.72 28.40 1.02
N ASP A 38 -3.93 28.43 0.44
CA ASP A 38 -4.14 28.14 -0.99
C ASP A 38 -3.39 29.12 -1.90
N ARG A 39 -3.40 30.42 -1.58
CA ARG A 39 -2.67 31.45 -2.34
C ARG A 39 -1.15 31.23 -2.32
N ASN A 40 -0.63 30.67 -1.24
CA ASN A 40 0.80 30.48 -1.02
C ASN A 40 1.28 29.06 -1.32
N ASP A 41 0.40 28.13 -1.72
CA ASP A 41 0.77 26.76 -2.05
C ASP A 41 1.56 26.70 -3.37
N PRO A 42 2.86 26.32 -3.35
CA PRO A 42 3.66 26.19 -4.57
C PRO A 42 3.17 25.06 -5.48
N LEU A 43 2.31 24.16 -5.00
CA LEU A 43 1.76 23.04 -5.75
C LEU A 43 0.38 23.32 -6.36
N ALA A 44 -0.22 24.50 -6.12
CA ALA A 44 -1.60 24.81 -6.52
C ALA A 44 -1.87 24.54 -8.01
N GLY A 45 -0.91 24.84 -8.90
CA GLY A 45 -1.03 24.60 -10.34
C GLY A 45 -1.10 23.12 -10.75
N LEU A 46 -0.75 22.17 -9.87
CA LEU A 46 -0.91 20.74 -10.14
C LEU A 46 -2.39 20.33 -10.14
N ARG A 47 -3.25 21.06 -9.43
CA ARG A 47 -4.69 20.81 -9.39
C ARG A 47 -5.32 20.87 -10.77
N ASP A 48 -4.86 21.78 -11.63
CA ASP A 48 -5.35 21.96 -13.00
C ASP A 48 -5.03 20.78 -13.93
N ARG A 49 -4.19 19.84 -13.48
CA ARG A 49 -3.89 18.60 -14.21
C ARG A 49 -4.94 17.51 -14.00
N PHE A 50 -5.95 17.74 -13.16
CA PHE A 50 -7.00 16.77 -12.84
C PHE A 50 -8.37 17.26 -13.29
N ALA A 51 -9.17 16.34 -13.83
CA ALA A 51 -10.57 16.58 -14.14
C ALA A 51 -11.41 16.36 -12.87
N LEU A 52 -11.65 17.43 -12.11
CA LEU A 52 -12.46 17.40 -10.89
C LEU A 52 -13.90 17.87 -11.17
N PRO A 53 -14.93 17.16 -10.69
CA PRO A 53 -16.32 17.63 -10.80
C PRO A 53 -16.54 18.93 -10.02
N GLU A 54 -17.32 19.85 -10.58
CA GLU A 54 -17.69 21.09 -9.90
C GLU A 54 -18.54 20.81 -8.66
N GLY A 55 -18.28 21.56 -7.58
CA GLY A 55 -19.05 21.47 -6.33
C GLY A 55 -18.73 20.26 -5.44
N ILE A 56 -17.78 19.39 -5.82
CA ILE A 56 -17.37 18.23 -5.01
C ILE A 56 -16.07 18.52 -4.26
N VAL A 57 -16.08 18.31 -2.94
CA VAL A 57 -14.89 18.21 -2.10
C VAL A 57 -14.53 16.73 -2.00
N TYR A 58 -13.57 16.29 -2.82
CA TYR A 58 -13.23 14.86 -2.93
C TYR A 58 -12.12 14.47 -1.96
N LEU A 59 -12.48 13.80 -0.87
CA LEU A 59 -11.59 13.38 0.22
C LEU A 59 -11.41 11.85 0.28
N ASP A 60 -11.47 11.18 -0.87
CA ASP A 60 -11.34 9.71 -0.99
C ASP A 60 -10.31 9.29 -2.04
N GLY A 61 -9.34 10.18 -2.30
CA GLY A 61 -8.25 9.94 -3.26
C GLY A 61 -7.29 8.81 -2.88
N ASN A 62 -7.28 8.43 -1.60
CA ASN A 62 -6.56 7.26 -1.08
C ASN A 62 -7.20 5.93 -1.49
N SER A 63 -8.47 5.94 -1.88
CA SER A 63 -9.20 4.77 -2.39
C SER A 63 -9.19 4.74 -3.92
N LEU A 64 -9.56 5.86 -4.55
CA LEU A 64 -9.47 6.04 -6.00
C LEU A 64 -8.94 7.44 -6.35
N GLY A 65 -7.77 7.51 -6.97
CA GLY A 65 -7.21 8.78 -7.41
C GLY A 65 -8.11 9.51 -8.42
N ALA A 66 -8.15 10.85 -8.32
CA ALA A 66 -8.87 11.68 -9.28
C ALA A 66 -8.30 11.50 -10.71
N LEU A 67 -9.17 11.63 -11.71
CA LEU A 67 -8.80 11.42 -13.12
C LEU A 67 -7.80 12.48 -13.61
N PRO A 68 -6.60 12.10 -14.06
CA PRO A 68 -5.71 13.03 -14.75
C PRO A 68 -6.30 13.49 -16.08
N GLY A 69 -6.19 14.78 -16.39
CA GLY A 69 -6.86 15.39 -17.56
C GLY A 69 -6.40 14.84 -18.91
N ASP A 70 -5.18 14.28 -19.00
CA ASP A 70 -4.63 13.69 -20.21
C ASP A 70 -4.98 12.19 -20.40
N ALA A 71 -5.48 11.52 -19.35
CA ALA A 71 -5.74 10.09 -19.36
C ALA A 71 -6.79 9.67 -20.41
N VAL A 72 -7.83 10.50 -20.61
CA VAL A 72 -8.91 10.24 -21.59
C VAL A 72 -8.35 10.23 -23.01
N ALA A 73 -7.59 11.27 -23.38
CA ALA A 73 -6.98 11.37 -24.70
C ALA A 73 -5.98 10.24 -24.93
N ARG A 74 -5.20 9.88 -23.92
CA ARG A 74 -4.24 8.78 -24.01
C ARG A 74 -4.92 7.43 -24.24
N ALA A 75 -6.00 7.13 -23.52
CA ALA A 75 -6.78 5.90 -23.70
C ALA A 75 -7.42 5.84 -25.10
N ALA A 76 -8.00 6.94 -25.57
CA ALA A 76 -8.61 7.02 -26.89
C ALA A 76 -7.59 6.77 -28.02
N ASP A 77 -6.37 7.29 -27.87
CA ASP A 77 -5.26 7.08 -28.81
C ASP A 77 -4.78 5.62 -28.84
N VAL A 78 -4.66 4.97 -27.66
CA VAL A 78 -4.34 3.53 -27.56
C VAL A 78 -5.38 2.69 -28.30
N VAL A 79 -6.67 2.97 -28.13
CA VAL A 79 -7.73 2.18 -28.77
C VAL A 79 -7.83 2.48 -30.26
N SER A 80 -7.89 3.75 -30.65
CA SER A 80 -8.25 4.13 -32.02
C SER A 80 -7.08 4.00 -32.97
N ARG A 81 -5.87 4.39 -32.55
CA ARG A 81 -4.68 4.41 -33.40
C ARG A 81 -3.80 3.18 -33.14
N GLU A 82 -3.34 3.00 -31.91
CA GLU A 82 -2.35 1.95 -31.62
C GLU A 82 -2.96 0.56 -31.80
N TRP A 83 -4.14 0.31 -31.25
CA TRP A 83 -4.84 -0.95 -31.50
C TRP A 83 -5.56 -0.94 -32.86
N GLY A 84 -6.42 0.04 -33.12
CA GLY A 84 -7.30 0.05 -34.28
C GLY A 84 -6.57 0.10 -35.63
N ALA A 85 -5.51 0.89 -35.76
CA ALA A 85 -4.79 1.06 -37.02
C ALA A 85 -3.47 0.27 -37.08
N ASP A 86 -2.67 0.32 -36.01
CA ASP A 86 -1.34 -0.30 -35.99
C ASP A 86 -1.38 -1.81 -35.64
N LEU A 87 -2.51 -2.31 -35.09
CA LEU A 87 -2.77 -3.71 -34.78
C LEU A 87 -1.61 -4.37 -34.00
N ILE A 88 -1.25 -5.61 -34.35
CA ILE A 88 -0.17 -6.37 -33.73
C ILE A 88 1.19 -5.65 -33.82
N GLY A 89 1.36 -4.73 -34.78
CA GLY A 89 2.59 -3.94 -34.93
C GLY A 89 2.89 -3.07 -33.70
N SER A 90 1.86 -2.71 -32.92
CA SER A 90 1.99 -1.87 -31.73
C SER A 90 2.83 -2.45 -30.60
N TRP A 91 2.98 -3.78 -30.55
CA TRP A 91 3.93 -4.42 -29.63
C TRP A 91 5.33 -3.82 -29.73
N ASN A 92 5.76 -3.51 -30.96
CA ASN A 92 7.06 -2.92 -31.24
C ASN A 92 6.95 -1.41 -31.50
N LYS A 93 6.05 -0.99 -32.41
CA LYS A 93 5.92 0.40 -32.86
C LYS A 93 5.50 1.37 -31.75
N ASN A 94 4.58 0.93 -30.90
CA ASN A 94 4.06 1.72 -29.78
C ASN A 94 4.61 1.21 -28.42
N HIS A 95 5.64 0.36 -28.48
CA HIS A 95 6.41 -0.14 -27.32
C HIS A 95 5.59 -0.83 -26.24
N TRP A 96 4.49 -1.50 -26.58
CA TRP A 96 3.68 -2.20 -25.57
C TRP A 96 4.47 -3.28 -24.83
N PHE A 97 5.43 -3.95 -25.49
CA PHE A 97 6.28 -4.95 -24.83
C PHE A 97 7.11 -4.37 -23.67
N ALA A 98 7.64 -3.16 -23.85
CA ALA A 98 8.49 -2.50 -22.86
C ALA A 98 7.69 -1.62 -21.87
N LEU A 99 6.37 -1.50 -22.04
CA LEU A 99 5.54 -0.60 -21.26
C LEU A 99 5.56 -0.92 -19.74
N PRO A 100 5.42 -2.19 -19.30
CA PRO A 100 5.49 -2.53 -17.87
C PRO A 100 6.79 -2.08 -17.20
N LEU A 101 7.93 -2.26 -17.88
CA LEU A 101 9.25 -1.87 -17.38
C LEU A 101 9.39 -0.35 -17.37
N ARG A 102 8.99 0.34 -18.44
CA ARG A 102 9.06 1.81 -18.51
C ARG A 102 8.19 2.51 -17.47
N ILE A 103 7.03 1.96 -17.13
CA ILE A 103 6.20 2.47 -16.04
C ILE A 103 6.85 2.12 -14.70
N GLY A 104 7.38 0.91 -14.55
CA GLY A 104 8.18 0.49 -13.41
C GLY A 104 9.33 1.46 -13.11
N GLU A 105 10.11 1.87 -14.10
CA GLU A 105 11.18 2.87 -13.96
C GLU A 105 10.70 4.23 -13.43
N LYS A 106 9.43 4.60 -13.65
CA LYS A 106 8.85 5.82 -13.10
C LYS A 106 8.42 5.62 -11.65
N ILE A 107 7.79 4.49 -11.35
CA ILE A 107 7.35 4.12 -9.98
C ILE A 107 8.57 3.91 -9.07
N GLY A 108 9.62 3.23 -9.56
CA GLY A 108 10.87 2.97 -8.85
C GLY A 108 11.49 4.21 -8.21
N ARG A 109 11.43 5.36 -8.89
CA ARG A 109 11.92 6.65 -8.38
C ARG A 109 11.18 7.16 -7.15
N LEU A 110 9.94 6.74 -6.95
CA LEU A 110 9.11 7.12 -5.80
C LEU A 110 9.32 6.20 -4.60
N ILE A 111 9.89 5.01 -4.82
CA ILE A 111 10.04 3.96 -3.81
C ILE A 111 11.52 3.61 -3.52
N GLY A 112 12.46 4.43 -4.01
CA GLY A 112 13.89 4.21 -3.83
C GLY A 112 14.48 3.04 -4.63
N GLY A 113 13.73 2.48 -5.59
CA GLY A 113 14.18 1.37 -6.43
C GLY A 113 15.19 1.81 -7.49
N GLY A 114 16.21 0.98 -7.72
CA GLY A 114 17.21 1.14 -8.77
C GLY A 114 16.70 0.80 -10.17
N ALA A 115 17.54 1.04 -11.17
CA ALA A 115 17.23 0.72 -12.56
C ALA A 115 17.00 -0.79 -12.73
N GLY A 116 15.86 -1.17 -13.32
CA GLY A 116 15.44 -2.55 -13.53
C GLY A 116 14.85 -3.25 -12.30
N GLU A 117 14.67 -2.56 -11.17
CA GLU A 117 14.18 -3.16 -9.92
C GLU A 117 12.65 -3.05 -9.73
N CYS A 118 11.95 -2.34 -10.62
CA CYS A 118 10.50 -2.16 -10.56
C CYS A 118 9.80 -2.49 -11.89
N VAL A 119 8.63 -3.14 -11.82
CA VAL A 119 7.77 -3.45 -12.96
C VAL A 119 6.31 -3.18 -12.60
N ALA A 120 5.58 -2.53 -13.50
CA ALA A 120 4.14 -2.29 -13.33
C ALA A 120 3.34 -3.40 -14.03
N THR A 121 2.78 -4.34 -13.26
CA THR A 121 2.05 -5.51 -13.79
C THR A 121 0.99 -5.99 -12.81
N ASP A 122 -0.03 -6.68 -13.33
CA ASP A 122 -1.06 -7.38 -12.56
C ASP A 122 -1.77 -6.50 -11.52
N THR A 123 -2.17 -7.08 -10.39
CA THR A 123 -2.79 -6.40 -9.24
C THR A 123 -1.92 -6.60 -7.99
N THR A 124 -2.18 -5.79 -6.95
CA THR A 124 -1.51 -5.93 -5.65
C THR A 124 -1.59 -7.37 -5.12
N SER A 125 -2.78 -7.95 -5.02
CA SER A 125 -2.98 -9.32 -4.50
C SER A 125 -2.15 -10.37 -5.27
N VAL A 126 -2.07 -10.26 -6.60
CA VAL A 126 -1.27 -11.16 -7.45
C VAL A 126 0.22 -10.95 -7.19
N ASN A 127 0.68 -9.72 -7.00
CA ASN A 127 2.08 -9.44 -6.72
C ASN A 127 2.49 -9.79 -5.29
N VAL A 128 1.61 -9.64 -4.30
CA VAL A 128 1.80 -10.18 -2.93
C VAL A 128 1.95 -11.69 -2.99
N PHE A 129 1.09 -12.40 -3.73
CA PHE A 129 1.22 -13.85 -3.92
C PHE A 129 2.60 -14.22 -4.47
N LYS A 130 3.08 -13.53 -5.52
CA LYS A 130 4.41 -13.78 -6.12
C LYS A 130 5.54 -13.47 -5.14
N ALA A 131 5.49 -12.33 -4.46
CA ALA A 131 6.53 -11.87 -3.56
C ALA A 131 6.66 -12.80 -2.33
N VAL A 132 5.54 -13.13 -1.68
CA VAL A 132 5.52 -14.06 -0.55
C VAL A 132 5.93 -15.47 -0.99
N SER A 133 5.46 -15.95 -2.15
CA SER A 133 5.90 -17.25 -2.70
C SER A 133 7.41 -17.30 -2.94
N ALA A 134 8.00 -16.22 -3.48
CA ALA A 134 9.43 -16.11 -3.71
C ALA A 134 10.21 -16.06 -2.38
N ALA A 135 9.75 -15.26 -1.42
CA ALA A 135 10.35 -15.16 -0.09
C ALA A 135 10.33 -16.52 0.65
N ILE A 136 9.20 -17.24 0.59
CA ILE A 136 9.09 -18.61 1.11
C ILE A 136 10.11 -19.53 0.46
N ARG A 137 10.26 -19.47 -0.87
CA ARG A 137 11.22 -20.32 -1.60
C ARG A 137 12.67 -20.03 -1.19
N LEU A 138 13.03 -18.76 -1.01
CA LEU A 138 14.36 -18.37 -0.52
C LEU A 138 14.59 -18.89 0.91
N GLN A 139 13.62 -18.69 1.81
CA GLN A 139 13.71 -19.23 3.17
C GLN A 139 13.77 -20.76 3.22
N GLN A 140 13.15 -21.47 2.28
CA GLN A 140 13.30 -22.93 2.17
C GLN A 140 14.72 -23.37 1.82
N GLN A 141 15.50 -22.54 1.14
CA GLN A 141 16.90 -22.81 0.80
C GLN A 141 17.81 -22.51 2.00
N ASP A 142 17.59 -21.39 2.68
CA ASP A 142 18.48 -20.90 3.73
C ASP A 142 18.15 -21.46 5.13
N ALA A 143 16.85 -21.61 5.43
CA ALA A 143 16.34 -22.00 6.75
C ALA A 143 15.08 -22.87 6.60
N PRO A 144 15.22 -24.13 6.13
CA PRO A 144 14.10 -24.99 5.76
C PRO A 144 13.17 -25.38 6.91
N ALA A 145 13.49 -25.07 8.17
CA ALA A 145 12.59 -25.29 9.31
C ALA A 145 11.57 -24.16 9.51
N ARG A 146 11.82 -22.95 8.97
CA ARG A 146 10.95 -21.78 9.15
C ARG A 146 9.63 -21.94 8.39
N ARG A 147 8.51 -21.80 9.10
CA ARG A 147 7.16 -22.08 8.59
C ARG A 147 6.10 -21.06 9.00
N VAL A 148 6.46 -20.05 9.80
CA VAL A 148 5.51 -19.02 10.20
C VAL A 148 5.60 -17.82 9.27
N ILE A 149 4.44 -17.29 8.89
CA ILE A 149 4.29 -15.99 8.25
C ILE A 149 3.67 -15.05 9.27
N VAL A 150 4.31 -13.91 9.54
CA VAL A 150 3.78 -12.89 10.45
C VAL A 150 3.09 -11.79 9.65
N SER A 151 1.93 -11.32 10.13
CA SER A 151 1.21 -10.15 9.60
C SER A 151 0.41 -9.48 10.72
N GLU A 152 -0.19 -8.31 10.47
CA GLU A 152 -1.15 -7.68 11.39
C GLU A 152 -2.55 -8.28 11.25
N ARG A 153 -3.29 -8.39 12.35
CA ARG A 153 -4.71 -8.81 12.32
C ARG A 153 -5.57 -7.83 11.55
N GLU A 154 -5.26 -6.54 11.63
CA GLU A 154 -5.95 -5.47 10.92
C GLU A 154 -5.25 -5.08 9.60
N ASN A 155 -4.38 -5.95 9.07
CA ASN A 155 -3.84 -5.76 7.73
C ASN A 155 -4.98 -5.71 6.68
N PHE A 156 -4.70 -5.19 5.50
CA PHE A 156 -5.70 -5.13 4.45
C PHE A 156 -6.21 -6.56 4.13
N PRO A 157 -7.54 -6.79 4.05
CA PRO A 157 -8.07 -8.16 4.02
C PRO A 157 -7.51 -9.05 2.90
N THR A 158 -7.25 -8.49 1.71
CA THR A 158 -6.75 -9.32 0.60
C THR A 158 -5.36 -9.89 0.85
N ASP A 159 -4.52 -9.21 1.62
CA ASP A 159 -3.16 -9.66 1.93
C ASP A 159 -3.20 -10.95 2.75
N LEU A 160 -4.05 -10.95 3.78
CA LEU A 160 -4.29 -12.12 4.62
C LEU A 160 -4.89 -13.26 3.78
N TYR A 161 -5.90 -12.99 2.96
CA TYR A 161 -6.54 -14.02 2.13
C TYR A 161 -5.57 -14.65 1.11
N ILE A 162 -4.67 -13.86 0.53
CA ILE A 162 -3.66 -14.36 -0.40
C ILE A 162 -2.65 -15.24 0.32
N VAL A 163 -2.19 -14.86 1.51
CA VAL A 163 -1.28 -15.69 2.31
C VAL A 163 -1.97 -16.98 2.75
N GLU A 164 -3.21 -16.91 3.24
CA GLU A 164 -4.01 -18.09 3.60
C GLU A 164 -4.21 -19.04 2.42
N GLY A 165 -4.59 -18.51 1.26
CA GLY A 165 -4.73 -19.28 0.03
C GLY A 165 -3.40 -19.91 -0.42
N LEU A 166 -2.29 -19.19 -0.32
CA LEU A 166 -0.95 -19.71 -0.63
C LEU A 166 -0.54 -20.83 0.33
N MET A 167 -0.75 -20.67 1.63
CA MET A 167 -0.44 -21.71 2.62
C MET A 167 -1.23 -23.00 2.34
N ALA A 168 -2.53 -22.87 2.06
CA ALA A 168 -3.39 -24.00 1.70
C ALA A 168 -2.97 -24.65 0.38
N LEU A 169 -2.60 -23.86 -0.63
CA LEU A 169 -2.10 -24.35 -1.91
C LEU A 169 -0.78 -25.11 -1.76
N LEU A 170 0.13 -24.62 -0.92
CA LEU A 170 1.42 -25.26 -0.69
C LEU A 170 1.27 -26.58 0.08
N ASP A 171 0.33 -26.67 1.03
CA ASP A 171 0.08 -27.83 1.91
C ASP A 171 1.37 -28.37 2.56
N ARG A 172 2.17 -27.47 3.13
CA ARG A 172 3.53 -27.75 3.66
C ARG A 172 3.73 -27.33 5.11
N GLY A 173 2.63 -27.20 5.86
CA GLY A 173 2.64 -26.87 7.28
C GLY A 173 3.05 -25.42 7.58
N TYR A 174 2.81 -24.49 6.65
CA TYR A 174 2.92 -23.07 6.95
C TYR A 174 1.75 -22.60 7.82
N SER A 175 1.99 -21.64 8.70
CA SER A 175 0.95 -21.02 9.54
C SER A 175 1.08 -19.49 9.54
N LEU A 176 -0.03 -18.83 9.85
CA LEU A 176 -0.13 -17.37 9.95
C LEU A 176 -0.18 -16.97 11.41
N ARG A 177 0.74 -16.09 11.82
CA ARG A 177 0.80 -15.48 13.16
C ARG A 177 0.40 -14.01 13.01
N LEU A 178 -0.68 -13.63 13.68
CA LEU A 178 -1.23 -12.28 13.61
C LEU A 178 -0.88 -11.48 14.86
N ILE A 179 -0.25 -10.31 14.68
CA ILE A 179 -0.03 -9.31 15.73
C ILE A 179 -1.21 -8.35 15.82
N ASP A 180 -1.49 -7.82 17.01
CA ASP A 180 -2.61 -6.91 17.26
C ASP A 180 -2.17 -5.44 17.26
N ALA A 181 -0.91 -5.16 17.60
CA ALA A 181 -0.31 -3.84 17.56
C ALA A 181 1.15 -3.88 17.02
N PRO A 182 1.67 -2.75 16.51
CA PRO A 182 3.06 -2.65 16.05
C PRO A 182 4.11 -3.06 17.08
N ASP A 183 3.85 -2.80 18.36
CA ASP A 183 4.74 -3.13 19.48
C ASP A 183 4.85 -4.65 19.72
N ASP A 184 3.91 -5.44 19.21
CA ASP A 184 3.93 -6.90 19.36
C ASP A 184 4.90 -7.58 18.37
N LEU A 185 5.47 -6.83 17.41
CA LEU A 185 6.33 -7.41 16.36
C LEU A 185 7.53 -8.15 16.97
N ASP A 186 8.20 -7.60 17.97
CA ASP A 186 9.39 -8.22 18.55
C ASP A 186 9.08 -9.54 19.26
N ALA A 187 7.92 -9.63 19.90
CA ALA A 187 7.46 -10.86 20.52
C ALA A 187 7.03 -11.92 19.49
N ALA A 188 6.64 -11.50 18.29
CA ALA A 188 6.25 -12.38 17.20
C ALA A 188 7.44 -12.86 16.33
N LEU A 189 8.61 -12.24 16.46
CA LEU A 189 9.84 -12.59 15.72
C LEU A 189 10.65 -13.65 16.48
N ASP A 190 10.39 -14.93 16.19
CA ASP A 190 11.18 -16.07 16.69
C ASP A 190 11.87 -16.84 15.56
N GLU A 191 12.49 -17.97 15.90
CA GLU A 191 13.29 -18.79 14.98
C GLU A 191 12.48 -19.55 13.92
N ASP A 192 11.15 -19.57 14.04
CA ASP A 192 10.24 -20.26 13.10
C ASP A 192 9.71 -19.34 11.99
N VAL A 193 9.88 -18.02 12.12
CA VAL A 193 9.36 -17.03 11.18
C VAL A 193 10.13 -17.07 9.87
N ALA A 194 9.44 -17.43 8.79
CA ALA A 194 9.98 -17.37 7.44
C ALA A 194 9.87 -15.95 6.86
N VAL A 195 8.66 -15.40 6.87
CA VAL A 195 8.32 -14.15 6.17
C VAL A 195 7.48 -13.27 7.07
N VAL A 196 7.67 -11.97 6.97
CA VAL A 196 6.83 -10.95 7.60
C VAL A 196 6.19 -10.12 6.50
N LEU A 197 4.87 -10.13 6.41
CA LEU A 197 4.08 -9.33 5.47
C LEU A 197 3.37 -8.22 6.23
N LEU A 198 3.71 -6.97 5.95
CA LEU A 198 3.12 -5.79 6.59
C LEU A 198 2.70 -4.76 5.54
N THR A 199 1.65 -3.98 5.83
CA THR A 199 1.37 -2.76 5.09
C THR A 199 2.06 -1.59 5.79
N GLN A 200 2.83 -0.76 5.07
CA GLN A 200 3.56 0.33 5.73
C GLN A 200 2.62 1.40 6.32
N VAL A 201 1.53 1.73 5.62
CA VAL A 201 0.47 2.61 6.14
C VAL A 201 -0.83 1.83 6.29
N ASN A 202 -1.31 1.65 7.51
CA ASN A 202 -2.54 0.93 7.75
C ASN A 202 -3.75 1.65 7.10
N TYR A 203 -4.50 0.97 6.24
CA TYR A 203 -5.59 1.56 5.45
C TYR A 203 -6.73 2.15 6.29
N ARG A 204 -6.91 1.67 7.52
CA ARG A 204 -8.00 2.09 8.42
C ARG A 204 -7.54 3.19 9.36
N THR A 205 -6.41 3.00 10.04
CA THR A 205 -5.95 3.89 11.11
C THR A 205 -5.00 4.97 10.63
N GLY A 206 -4.39 4.80 9.45
CA GLY A 206 -3.32 5.68 8.95
C GLY A 206 -1.99 5.51 9.70
N HIS A 207 -1.86 4.49 10.57
CA HIS A 207 -0.61 4.22 11.27
C HIS A 207 0.52 3.97 10.27
N LEU A 208 1.62 4.73 10.39
CA LEU A 208 2.80 4.64 9.55
C LEU A 208 3.91 3.88 10.28
N TRP A 209 4.30 2.73 9.73
CA TRP A 209 5.44 1.96 10.18
C TRP A 209 6.78 2.66 9.86
N ASP A 210 7.71 2.62 10.82
CA ASP A 210 9.15 2.78 10.52
C ASP A 210 9.63 1.54 9.75
N MET A 211 9.51 1.61 8.42
CA MET A 211 9.82 0.52 7.51
C MET A 211 11.28 0.06 7.65
N ALA A 212 12.22 0.99 7.78
CA ALA A 212 13.64 0.69 7.89
C ALA A 212 13.96 0.00 9.22
N GLY A 213 13.46 0.56 10.34
CA GLY A 213 13.64 -0.02 11.67
C GLY A 213 12.98 -1.40 11.80
N ALA A 214 11.75 -1.56 11.32
CA ALA A 214 11.06 -2.85 11.30
C ALA A 214 11.79 -3.88 10.43
N THR A 215 12.20 -3.51 9.22
CA THR A 215 12.98 -4.40 8.33
C THR A 215 14.28 -4.86 8.99
N GLY A 216 14.99 -3.96 9.68
CA GLY A 216 16.20 -4.30 10.43
C GLY A 216 15.96 -5.36 11.51
N ARG A 217 14.86 -5.24 12.28
CA ARG A 217 14.46 -6.21 13.30
C ARG A 217 14.06 -7.56 12.70
N ILE A 218 13.29 -7.54 11.61
CA ILE A 218 12.87 -8.74 10.86
C ILE A 218 14.09 -9.52 10.34
N HIS A 219 15.04 -8.82 9.72
CA HIS A 219 16.27 -9.44 9.21
C HIS A 219 17.18 -9.96 10.34
N ALA A 220 17.26 -9.24 11.47
CA ALA A 220 18.02 -9.70 12.63
C ALA A 220 17.46 -11.02 13.21
N ALA A 221 16.16 -11.25 13.09
CA ALA A 221 15.51 -12.52 13.44
C ALA A 221 15.67 -13.62 12.36
N GLY A 222 16.27 -13.31 11.21
CA GLY A 222 16.48 -14.24 10.09
C GLY A 222 15.26 -14.48 9.21
N ALA A 223 14.24 -13.63 9.30
CA ALA A 223 13.07 -13.63 8.43
C ALA A 223 13.24 -12.66 7.26
N LEU A 224 12.44 -12.82 6.20
CA LEU A 224 12.37 -11.86 5.09
C LEU A 224 11.17 -10.91 5.25
N ALA A 225 11.35 -9.63 4.94
CA ALA A 225 10.26 -8.67 4.92
C ALA A 225 9.62 -8.55 3.52
N VAL A 226 8.29 -8.52 3.48
CA VAL A 226 7.49 -8.13 2.30
C VAL A 226 6.60 -6.97 2.75
N TRP A 227 6.70 -5.85 2.05
CA TRP A 227 5.92 -4.65 2.36
C TRP A 227 4.86 -4.39 1.28
N ASP A 228 3.61 -4.25 1.71
CA ASP A 228 2.57 -3.61 0.91
C ASP A 228 2.66 -2.08 1.10
N LEU A 229 2.69 -1.36 -0.01
CA LEU A 229 2.88 0.08 -0.07
C LEU A 229 1.67 0.82 -0.68
N CYS A 230 0.49 0.20 -0.74
CA CYS A 230 -0.70 0.76 -1.39
C CYS A 230 -1.12 2.13 -0.84
N HIS A 231 -0.98 2.34 0.47
CA HIS A 231 -1.26 3.63 1.11
C HIS A 231 0.00 4.49 1.35
N SER A 232 1.14 4.08 0.79
CA SER A 232 2.42 4.78 0.97
C SER A 232 2.92 5.46 -0.30
N VAL A 233 2.98 4.72 -1.42
CA VAL A 233 3.60 5.22 -2.67
C VAL A 233 2.85 6.44 -3.17
N GLY A 234 3.54 7.59 -3.24
CA GLY A 234 2.96 8.86 -3.65
C GLY A 234 2.25 9.65 -2.55
N ALA A 235 2.17 9.11 -1.33
CA ALA A 235 1.61 9.77 -0.15
C ALA A 235 2.68 10.16 0.88
N VAL A 236 3.62 9.26 1.17
CA VAL A 236 4.75 9.49 2.08
C VAL A 236 6.08 9.15 1.41
N PRO A 237 7.22 9.70 1.87
CA PRO A 237 8.52 9.23 1.42
C PRO A 237 8.71 7.73 1.75
N VAL A 238 9.18 6.98 0.77
CA VAL A 238 9.53 5.56 0.90
C VAL A 238 11.04 5.44 0.65
N ALA A 239 11.79 4.97 1.65
CA ALA A 239 13.24 4.81 1.63
C ALA A 239 13.68 3.60 2.48
#